data_AF-A0A836X1J3-F1
#
_entry.id   AF-A0A836X1J3-F1
#
_cell.length_a   1.000
_cell.length_b   1.000
_cell.length_c   1.000
_cell.angle_alpha   90.00
_cell.angle_beta   90.00
_cell.angle_gamma   90.00
#
_symmetry.space_group_name_H-M   'P 1'
#
loop_
_entity.id
_entity.type
_entity.pdbx_description
1 polymer ?
#
loop_
_entity_poly.entity_id
_entity_poly.type
_entity_poly.pdbx_seq_one_letter_code
_entity_poly.pdbx_strand_id
1 'polypeptide(L)'
;MLDQQQYESQVQGRAEEMLDAVAAQPRPSAWTAHALLARGGSSEQVTEAVARNLSEVVPGAGDGDMGGPFHVLPAMLLHSRWEEQLPPEAEQMIRDFLLRGIIVRGNTENHWLMYYAGNLLAAERWRDEDLFWDGRPPVAMQREATRWILGTIERTARIGHHEYDSPGYHIEHMMPLIGLYEHTTDEFLRTQVERVLTLKVADMALEFFKGSWAGSHSREGYRENTW
;
A
#
# COMPACT_ATOMS: atom_id res chain seq x y z
N MET A 1 29.12 18.97 -7.45
CA MET A 1 28.36 18.14 -6.49
C MET A 1 27.28 19.06 -5.96
N LEU A 2 25.99 18.75 -6.17
CA LEU A 2 24.90 19.52 -5.56
C LEU A 2 25.06 19.46 -4.04
N ASP A 3 24.85 20.57 -3.33
CA ASP A 3 24.77 20.50 -1.88
C ASP A 3 23.45 19.83 -1.45
N GLN A 4 23.44 19.24 -0.25
CA GLN A 4 22.32 18.44 0.24
C GLN A 4 21.01 19.26 0.29
N GLN A 5 21.10 20.53 0.67
CA GLN A 5 19.94 21.43 0.79
C GLN A 5 19.32 21.72 -0.58
N GLN A 6 20.15 21.95 -1.60
CA GLN A 6 19.72 22.13 -2.99
C GLN A 6 19.06 20.85 -3.52
N TYR A 7 19.63 19.68 -3.22
CA TYR A 7 19.04 18.40 -3.61
C TYR A 7 17.66 18.19 -2.97
N GLU A 8 17.53 18.40 -1.66
CA GLU A 8 16.27 18.31 -0.93
C GLU A 8 15.23 19.28 -1.48
N SER A 9 15.62 20.53 -1.75
CA SER A 9 14.73 21.53 -2.36
C SER A 9 14.25 21.11 -3.75
N GLN A 10 15.10 20.47 -4.57
CA GLN A 10 14.71 19.96 -5.89
C GLN A 10 13.80 18.73 -5.78
N VAL A 11 14.05 17.84 -4.82
CA VAL A 11 13.15 16.71 -4.54
C VAL A 11 11.78 17.22 -4.11
N GLN A 12 11.73 18.17 -3.18
CA GLN A 12 10.47 18.77 -2.75
C GLN A 12 9.74 19.44 -3.92
N GLY A 13 10.43 20.27 -4.71
CA GLY A 13 9.82 20.94 -5.87
C GLY A 13 9.17 19.95 -6.85
N ARG A 14 9.84 18.83 -7.14
CA ARG A 14 9.25 17.77 -7.98
C ARG A 14 8.06 17.08 -7.33
N ALA A 15 8.08 16.86 -6.01
CA ALA A 15 6.95 16.29 -5.29
C ALA A 15 5.71 17.22 -5.38
N GLU A 16 5.91 18.53 -5.24
CA GLU A 16 4.86 19.54 -5.41
C GLU A 16 4.28 19.51 -6.84
N GLU A 17 5.13 19.49 -7.86
CA GLU A 17 4.71 19.38 -9.27
C GLU A 17 3.91 18.10 -9.54
N MET A 18 4.32 16.97 -8.96
CA MET A 18 3.61 15.70 -9.08
C MET A 18 2.22 15.77 -8.43
N LEU A 19 2.10 16.37 -7.25
CA LEU A 19 0.81 16.55 -6.58
C LEU A 19 -0.14 17.40 -7.43
N ASP A 20 0.36 18.49 -8.00
CA ASP A 20 -0.45 19.37 -8.87
C ASP A 20 -0.91 18.63 -10.13
N ALA A 21 0.00 17.89 -10.77
CA ALA A 21 -0.32 17.11 -11.96
C ALA A 21 -1.35 16.01 -11.67
N VAL A 22 -1.25 15.33 -10.53
CA VAL A 22 -2.16 14.25 -10.11
C VAL A 22 -3.53 14.82 -9.70
N ALA A 23 -3.56 15.95 -8.98
CA ALA A 23 -4.80 16.63 -8.60
C ALA A 23 -5.57 17.17 -9.81
N ALA A 24 -4.86 17.61 -10.85
CA ALA A 24 -5.46 18.12 -12.08
C ALA A 24 -5.93 17.03 -13.07
N GLN A 25 -5.72 15.74 -12.78
CA GLN A 25 -6.11 14.69 -13.71
C GLN A 25 -7.65 14.63 -13.87
N PRO A 26 -8.15 14.55 -15.12
CA PRO A 26 -9.58 14.52 -15.39
C PRO A 26 -10.24 13.20 -14.96
N ARG A 27 -9.43 12.15 -14.72
CA ARG A 27 -9.88 10.85 -14.27
C ARG A 27 -9.33 10.59 -12.86
N PRO A 28 -10.12 10.83 -11.81
CA PRO A 28 -9.69 10.53 -10.44
C PRO A 28 -9.24 9.08 -10.26
N SER A 29 -8.23 8.87 -9.42
CA SER A 29 -7.69 7.59 -8.98
C SER A 29 -7.41 7.62 -7.48
N ALA A 30 -6.93 6.51 -6.89
CA ALA A 30 -6.44 6.50 -5.50
C ALA A 30 -5.40 7.62 -5.24
N TRP A 31 -4.50 7.87 -6.20
CA TRP A 31 -3.49 8.92 -6.10
C TRP A 31 -4.10 10.32 -6.11
N THR A 32 -5.19 10.51 -6.83
CA THR A 32 -5.92 11.78 -6.87
C THR A 32 -6.47 12.14 -5.50
N ALA A 33 -6.96 11.17 -4.71
CA ALA A 33 -7.44 11.44 -3.36
C ALA A 33 -6.32 11.99 -2.46
N HIS A 34 -5.12 11.38 -2.48
CA HIS A 34 -3.96 11.90 -1.74
C HIS A 34 -3.57 13.32 -2.18
N ALA A 35 -3.54 13.57 -3.49
CA ALA A 35 -3.15 14.87 -4.03
C ALA A 35 -4.17 15.97 -3.68
N LEU A 36 -5.47 15.67 -3.79
CA LEU A 36 -6.53 16.59 -3.39
C LEU A 36 -6.45 16.93 -1.90
N LEU A 37 -6.28 15.94 -1.02
CA LEU A 37 -6.15 16.17 0.43
C LEU A 37 -4.91 17.02 0.76
N ALA A 38 -3.78 16.79 0.09
CA ALA A 38 -2.57 17.60 0.24
C ALA A 38 -2.73 19.05 -0.25
N ARG A 39 -3.69 19.31 -1.16
CA ARG A 39 -3.95 20.63 -1.77
C ARG A 39 -5.19 21.33 -1.23
N GLY A 40 -5.89 20.76 -0.25
CA GLY A 40 -7.15 21.31 0.24
C GLY A 40 -8.26 21.27 -0.80
N GLY A 41 -8.29 20.22 -1.63
CA GLY A 41 -9.39 19.92 -2.56
C GLY A 41 -10.72 19.73 -1.83
N SER A 42 -11.83 19.86 -2.55
CA SER A 42 -13.15 19.82 -1.92
C SER A 42 -13.52 18.41 -1.45
N SER A 43 -14.41 18.32 -0.46
CA SER A 43 -14.90 17.04 0.06
C SER A 43 -15.56 16.20 -1.03
N GLU A 44 -16.26 16.83 -1.98
CA GLU A 44 -16.89 16.16 -3.11
C GLU A 44 -15.85 15.51 -4.04
N GLN A 45 -14.76 16.23 -4.36
CA GLN A 45 -13.71 15.71 -5.24
C GLN A 45 -12.98 14.53 -4.60
N VAL A 46 -12.68 14.61 -3.30
CA VAL A 46 -12.03 13.52 -2.56
C VAL A 46 -12.95 12.31 -2.49
N THR A 47 -14.24 12.52 -2.19
CA THR A 47 -15.23 11.44 -2.11
C THR A 47 -15.43 10.76 -3.46
N GLU A 48 -15.48 11.53 -4.56
CA GLU A 48 -15.54 10.97 -5.91
C GLU A 48 -14.31 10.11 -6.23
N ALA A 49 -13.10 10.56 -5.87
CA ALA A 49 -11.87 9.81 -6.08
C ALA A 49 -11.87 8.48 -5.31
N VAL A 50 -12.33 8.48 -4.06
CA VAL A 50 -12.47 7.28 -3.22
C VAL A 50 -13.52 6.34 -3.79
N ALA A 51 -14.72 6.85 -4.08
CA ALA A 51 -15.80 6.07 -4.66
C ALA A 51 -15.36 5.38 -5.95
N ARG A 52 -14.67 6.12 -6.83
CA ARG A 52 -14.16 5.54 -8.08
C ARG A 52 -13.18 4.41 -7.82
N ASN A 53 -12.18 4.65 -6.96
CA ASN A 53 -11.16 3.65 -6.65
C ASN A 53 -11.79 2.36 -6.11
N LEU A 54 -12.81 2.46 -5.24
CA LEU A 54 -13.50 1.30 -4.70
C LEU A 54 -14.50 0.66 -5.69
N SER A 55 -14.99 1.41 -6.68
CA SER A 55 -15.91 0.92 -7.72
C SER A 55 -15.23 0.28 -8.93
N GLU A 56 -13.92 0.50 -9.14
CA GLU A 56 -13.13 -0.18 -10.20
C GLU A 56 -12.89 -1.68 -9.92
N VAL A 57 -13.51 -2.19 -8.84
CA VAL A 57 -13.81 -3.60 -8.63
C VAL A 57 -14.47 -4.17 -9.90
N VAL A 58 -13.70 -4.94 -10.66
CA VAL A 58 -13.99 -5.29 -12.06
C VAL A 58 -15.20 -6.24 -12.17
N PRO A 59 -16.30 -5.85 -12.84
CA PRO A 59 -17.34 -6.77 -13.27
C PRO A 59 -16.82 -7.64 -14.42
N GLY A 60 -16.98 -8.97 -14.36
CA GLY A 60 -16.79 -9.80 -15.57
C GLY A 60 -16.27 -11.24 -15.46
N ALA A 61 -16.34 -11.91 -14.30
CA ALA A 61 -16.05 -13.36 -14.24
C ALA A 61 -17.01 -14.18 -13.34
N GLY A 62 -18.23 -13.67 -13.11
CA GLY A 62 -19.31 -14.48 -12.51
C GLY A 62 -19.39 -14.51 -10.98
N ASP A 63 -18.62 -13.71 -10.26
CA ASP A 63 -18.82 -13.44 -8.83
C ASP A 63 -18.85 -11.92 -8.62
N GLY A 64 -19.57 -11.46 -7.59
CA GLY A 64 -19.97 -10.05 -7.37
C GLY A 64 -18.81 -9.05 -7.26
N ASP A 65 -19.12 -7.80 -6.92
CA ASP A 65 -18.13 -6.73 -6.74
C ASP A 65 -17.09 -7.10 -5.66
N MET A 66 -16.01 -7.79 -6.06
CA MET A 66 -14.93 -8.24 -5.18
C MET A 66 -13.75 -7.28 -5.12
N GLY A 67 -13.49 -6.75 -3.93
CA GLY A 67 -12.26 -6.03 -3.59
C GLY A 67 -11.04 -6.94 -3.62
N GLY A 68 -9.87 -6.38 -3.96
CA GLY A 68 -8.60 -7.11 -3.99
C GLY A 68 -7.47 -6.36 -3.29
N PRO A 69 -6.24 -6.89 -3.31
CA PRO A 69 -5.08 -6.27 -2.65
C PRO A 69 -4.82 -4.82 -3.07
N PHE A 70 -5.01 -4.52 -4.36
CA PHE A 70 -4.89 -3.17 -4.94
C PHE A 70 -6.03 -2.21 -4.57
N HIS A 71 -7.05 -2.69 -3.87
CA HIS A 71 -8.12 -1.87 -3.29
C HIS A 71 -7.93 -1.75 -1.77
N VAL A 72 -7.68 -2.88 -1.12
CA VAL A 72 -7.48 -3.00 0.33
C VAL A 72 -6.34 -2.13 0.84
N LEU A 73 -5.13 -2.29 0.27
CA LEU A 73 -3.99 -1.54 0.75
C LEU A 73 -4.16 -0.03 0.50
N PRO A 74 -4.45 0.44 -0.73
CA PRO A 74 -4.59 1.88 -0.97
C PRO A 74 -5.70 2.54 -0.16
N ALA A 75 -6.85 1.87 0.02
CA ALA A 75 -7.94 2.41 0.84
C ALA A 75 -7.49 2.63 2.29
N MET A 76 -6.80 1.64 2.87
CA MET A 76 -6.37 1.74 4.26
C MET A 76 -5.17 2.70 4.45
N LEU A 77 -4.26 2.81 3.47
CA LEU A 77 -3.20 3.83 3.52
C LEU A 77 -3.75 5.25 3.38
N LEU A 78 -4.74 5.46 2.52
CA LEU A 78 -5.42 6.75 2.40
C LEU A 78 -6.10 7.14 3.72
N HIS A 79 -6.87 6.22 4.31
CA HIS A 79 -7.51 6.46 5.60
C HIS A 79 -6.48 6.72 6.70
N SER A 80 -5.44 5.89 6.83
CA SER A 80 -4.47 6.01 7.92
C SER A 80 -3.66 7.30 7.84
N ARG A 81 -3.33 7.76 6.63
CA ARG A 81 -2.55 8.99 6.43
C ARG A 81 -3.36 10.26 6.67
N TRP A 82 -4.64 10.26 6.31
CA TRP A 82 -5.48 11.46 6.28
C TRP A 82 -6.69 11.36 7.21
N GLU A 83 -6.61 10.57 8.27
CA GLU A 83 -7.75 10.27 9.16
C GLU A 83 -8.51 11.53 9.58
N GLU A 84 -7.80 12.60 9.92
CA GLU A 84 -8.39 13.86 10.38
C GLU A 84 -8.95 14.75 9.25
N GLN A 85 -8.52 14.54 8.00
CA GLN A 85 -8.91 15.35 6.84
C GLN A 85 -9.85 14.63 5.88
N LEU A 86 -10.04 13.32 6.05
CA LEU A 86 -10.87 12.52 5.16
C LEU A 86 -12.35 12.93 5.32
N PRO A 87 -13.07 13.21 4.23
CA PRO A 87 -14.50 13.50 4.31
C PRO A 87 -15.27 12.34 4.97
N PRO A 88 -16.27 12.61 5.83
CA PRO A 88 -17.01 11.56 6.52
C PRO A 88 -17.66 10.53 5.58
N GLU A 89 -18.12 10.98 4.41
CA GLU A 89 -18.69 10.08 3.39
C GLU A 89 -17.63 9.13 2.82
N ALA A 90 -16.43 9.64 2.52
CA ALA A 90 -15.31 8.85 2.03
C ALA A 90 -14.78 7.87 3.10
N GLU A 91 -14.72 8.30 4.36
CA GLU A 91 -14.38 7.42 5.50
C GLU A 91 -15.39 6.26 5.60
N GLN A 92 -16.69 6.57 5.52
CA GLN A 92 -17.74 5.56 5.57
C GLN A 92 -17.64 4.55 4.42
N MET A 93 -17.34 5.01 3.19
CA MET A 93 -17.11 4.13 2.04
C MET A 93 -15.96 3.14 2.27
N ILE A 94 -14.82 3.64 2.77
CA ILE A 94 -13.65 2.80 3.06
C ILE A 94 -13.97 1.80 4.18
N ARG A 95 -14.65 2.26 5.24
CA ARG A 95 -15.08 1.43 6.35
C ARG A 95 -16.03 0.32 5.89
N ASP A 96 -17.06 0.64 5.11
CA ASP A 96 -18.00 -0.37 4.61
C ASP A 96 -17.32 -1.36 3.67
N PHE A 97 -16.40 -0.88 2.82
CA PHE A 97 -15.59 -1.77 1.98
C PHE A 97 -14.78 -2.78 2.81
N LEU A 98 -14.10 -2.33 3.87
CA LEU A 98 -13.24 -3.19 4.70
C LEU A 98 -14.00 -4.05 5.71
N LEU A 99 -15.18 -3.63 6.18
CA LEU A 99 -15.97 -4.40 7.15
C LEU A 99 -17.03 -5.29 6.52
N ARG A 100 -17.47 -5.00 5.29
CA ARG A 100 -18.64 -5.66 4.68
C ARG A 100 -18.44 -6.06 3.22
N GLY A 101 -17.36 -5.61 2.57
CA GLY A 101 -17.07 -5.96 1.19
C GLY A 101 -16.72 -7.44 1.01
N ILE A 102 -16.80 -7.92 -0.23
CA ILE A 102 -16.27 -9.24 -0.57
C ILE A 102 -14.80 -9.04 -0.97
N ILE A 103 -13.85 -9.53 -0.18
CA ILE A 103 -12.43 -9.25 -0.41
C ILE A 103 -11.67 -10.54 -0.73
N VAL A 104 -10.97 -10.53 -1.86
CA VAL A 104 -10.07 -11.61 -2.25
C VAL A 104 -8.62 -11.25 -1.94
N ARG A 105 -7.85 -12.24 -1.49
CA ARG A 105 -6.43 -12.08 -1.12
C ARG A 105 -5.47 -11.99 -2.31
N GLY A 106 -5.88 -12.46 -3.49
CA GLY A 106 -4.97 -12.67 -4.62
C GLY A 106 -4.11 -13.94 -4.47
N ASN A 107 -3.15 -14.12 -5.39
CA ASN A 107 -2.46 -15.39 -5.63
C ASN A 107 -0.92 -15.35 -5.53
N THR A 108 -0.31 -14.19 -5.28
CA THR A 108 1.15 -14.00 -5.19
C THR A 108 1.54 -13.39 -3.83
N GLU A 109 2.80 -13.44 -3.43
CA GLU A 109 3.27 -13.00 -2.10
C GLU A 109 3.10 -11.49 -1.90
N ASN A 110 3.40 -10.66 -2.92
CA ASN A 110 3.08 -9.23 -2.92
C ASN A 110 1.59 -8.96 -2.63
N HIS A 111 0.68 -9.66 -3.31
CA HIS A 111 -0.76 -9.56 -3.16
C HIS A 111 -1.19 -9.92 -1.74
N TRP A 112 -0.62 -11.00 -1.18
CA TRP A 112 -0.93 -11.41 0.18
C TRP A 112 -0.41 -10.40 1.19
N LEU A 113 0.77 -9.82 0.98
CA LEU A 113 1.33 -8.79 1.86
C LEU A 113 0.50 -7.51 1.82
N MET A 114 0.12 -7.04 0.64
CA MET A 114 -0.79 -5.89 0.49
C MET A 114 -2.14 -6.15 1.17
N TYR A 115 -2.73 -7.32 0.94
CA TYR A 115 -3.98 -7.73 1.56
C TYR A 115 -3.87 -7.78 3.09
N TYR A 116 -2.87 -8.48 3.63
CA TYR A 116 -2.75 -8.65 5.07
C TYR A 116 -2.35 -7.34 5.76
N ALA A 117 -1.51 -6.51 5.15
CA ALA A 117 -1.15 -5.21 5.71
C ALA A 117 -2.37 -4.28 5.81
N GLY A 118 -3.14 -4.12 4.72
CA GLY A 118 -4.34 -3.28 4.75
C GLY A 118 -5.44 -3.82 5.68
N ASN A 119 -5.67 -5.15 5.68
CA ASN A 119 -6.63 -5.75 6.61
C ASN A 119 -6.18 -5.67 8.08
N LEU A 120 -4.88 -5.73 8.37
CA LEU A 120 -4.35 -5.57 9.72
C LEU A 120 -4.61 -4.16 10.24
N LEU A 121 -4.25 -3.13 9.47
CA LEU A 121 -4.50 -1.73 9.82
C LEU A 121 -6.00 -1.46 10.01
N ALA A 122 -6.85 -2.02 9.14
CA ALA A 122 -8.30 -1.95 9.27
C ALA A 122 -8.81 -2.63 10.56
N ALA A 123 -8.28 -3.82 10.88
CA ALA A 123 -8.65 -4.57 12.07
C ALA A 123 -8.19 -3.88 13.37
N GLU A 124 -7.07 -3.18 13.35
CA GLU A 124 -6.61 -2.35 14.47
C GLU A 124 -7.49 -1.11 14.64
N ARG A 125 -7.82 -0.44 13.53
CA ARG A 125 -8.67 0.75 13.52
C ARG A 125 -10.08 0.47 14.03
N TRP A 126 -10.71 -0.58 13.53
CA TRP A 126 -12.09 -0.96 13.88
C TRP A 126 -12.13 -2.18 14.80
N ARG A 127 -11.19 -2.25 15.74
CA ARG A 127 -11.01 -3.37 16.68
C ARG A 127 -12.25 -3.74 17.51
N ASP A 128 -13.13 -2.76 17.74
CA ASP A 128 -14.30 -2.88 18.61
C ASP A 128 -15.58 -3.26 17.83
N GLU A 129 -15.50 -3.46 16.51
CA GLU A 129 -16.62 -3.99 15.73
C GLU A 129 -16.85 -5.48 16.01
N ASP A 130 -18.11 -5.91 15.94
CA ASP A 130 -18.48 -7.30 16.20
C ASP A 130 -17.97 -8.24 15.10
N LEU A 131 -18.07 -7.78 13.84
CA LEU A 131 -17.78 -8.57 12.65
C LEU A 131 -16.93 -7.77 11.66
N PHE A 132 -15.98 -8.47 11.08
CA PHE A 132 -15.20 -8.07 9.93
C PHE A 132 -15.79 -8.69 8.66
N TRP A 133 -15.27 -8.34 7.49
CA TRP A 133 -15.84 -8.76 6.20
C TRP A 133 -15.92 -10.27 5.99
N ASP A 134 -15.10 -11.04 6.71
CA ASP A 134 -15.05 -12.50 6.65
C ASP A 134 -15.98 -13.18 7.69
N GLY A 135 -16.80 -12.41 8.39
CA GLY A 135 -17.73 -12.89 9.41
C GLY A 135 -17.08 -13.27 10.74
N ARG A 136 -15.80 -12.92 10.96
CA ARG A 136 -15.09 -13.11 12.24
C ARG A 136 -14.88 -11.75 12.92
N PRO A 137 -14.63 -11.71 14.25
CA PRO A 137 -14.25 -10.46 14.91
C PRO A 137 -12.92 -9.91 14.35
N PRO A 138 -12.71 -8.59 14.30
CA PRO A 138 -11.48 -7.94 13.79
C PRO A 138 -10.18 -8.51 14.39
N VAL A 139 -10.19 -8.84 15.69
CA VAL A 139 -9.02 -9.44 16.36
C VAL A 139 -8.58 -10.78 15.73
N ALA A 140 -9.48 -11.53 15.10
CA ALA A 140 -9.13 -12.76 14.40
C ALA A 140 -8.31 -12.45 13.13
N MET A 141 -8.73 -11.43 12.36
CA MET A 141 -7.98 -10.94 11.20
C MET A 141 -6.61 -10.39 11.62
N GLN A 142 -6.56 -9.57 12.67
CA GLN A 142 -5.31 -9.01 13.19
C GLN A 142 -4.30 -10.12 13.50
N ARG A 143 -4.73 -11.17 14.23
CA ARG A 143 -3.86 -12.31 14.58
C ARG A 143 -3.39 -13.09 13.35
N GLU A 144 -4.30 -13.33 12.39
CA GLU A 144 -3.96 -14.05 11.16
C GLU A 144 -2.93 -13.27 10.33
N ALA A 145 -3.21 -11.99 10.08
CA ALA A 145 -2.35 -11.10 9.32
C ALA A 145 -0.97 -10.94 9.98
N THR A 146 -0.94 -10.69 11.29
CA THR A 146 0.31 -10.54 12.05
C THR A 146 1.18 -11.79 11.95
N ARG A 147 0.60 -12.97 12.17
CA ARG A 147 1.31 -14.25 12.04
C ARG A 147 1.87 -14.45 10.64
N TRP A 148 1.08 -14.14 9.61
CA TRP A 148 1.51 -14.29 8.23
C TRP A 148 2.65 -13.33 7.88
N ILE A 149 2.50 -12.04 8.21
CA ILE A 149 3.51 -11.00 7.95
C ILE A 149 4.82 -11.33 8.65
N LEU A 150 4.79 -11.67 9.95
CA LEU A 150 5.99 -12.04 10.70
C LEU A 150 6.66 -13.31 10.12
N GLY A 151 5.87 -14.29 9.68
CA GLY A 151 6.41 -15.47 9.00
C GLY A 151 7.08 -15.11 7.67
N THR A 152 6.55 -14.15 6.92
CA THR A 152 7.16 -13.64 5.68
C THR A 152 8.45 -12.85 5.96
N ILE A 153 8.48 -12.04 7.02
CA ILE A 153 9.68 -11.35 7.50
C ILE A 153 10.76 -12.36 7.88
N GLU A 154 10.41 -13.39 8.66
CA GLU A 154 11.35 -14.44 9.05
C GLU A 154 11.94 -15.17 7.83
N ARG A 155 11.09 -15.55 6.86
CA ARG A 155 11.56 -16.19 5.62
C ARG A 155 12.52 -15.27 4.86
N THR A 156 12.15 -14.00 4.68
CA THR A 156 13.00 -13.03 3.97
C THR A 156 14.36 -12.87 4.66
N ALA A 157 14.38 -12.79 5.98
CA ALA A 157 15.63 -12.68 6.75
C ALA A 157 16.54 -13.92 6.65
N ARG A 158 15.96 -15.11 6.41
CA ARG A 158 16.71 -16.37 6.35
C ARG A 158 17.23 -16.71 4.96
N ILE A 159 16.44 -16.44 3.92
CA ILE A 159 16.71 -16.94 2.57
C ILE A 159 16.57 -15.88 1.46
N GLY A 160 16.38 -14.61 1.80
CA GLY A 160 16.27 -13.51 0.83
C GLY A 160 14.87 -13.32 0.26
N HIS A 161 14.74 -12.43 -0.73
CA HIS A 161 13.45 -12.07 -1.32
C HIS A 161 12.93 -13.13 -2.30
N HIS A 162 11.73 -13.67 -2.04
CA HIS A 162 11.22 -14.84 -2.76
C HIS A 162 10.60 -14.52 -4.13
N GLU A 163 10.07 -13.30 -4.35
CA GLU A 163 9.47 -12.92 -5.64
C GLU A 163 10.50 -12.47 -6.67
N TYR A 164 11.40 -13.40 -7.01
CA TYR A 164 12.35 -13.31 -8.12
C TYR A 164 13.37 -12.16 -8.02
N ASP A 165 13.61 -11.65 -6.81
CA ASP A 165 14.35 -10.41 -6.62
C ASP A 165 13.87 -9.26 -7.53
N SER A 166 12.57 -9.26 -7.85
CA SER A 166 12.04 -8.36 -8.89
C SER A 166 12.07 -6.90 -8.42
N PRO A 167 12.66 -5.98 -9.18
CA PRO A 167 12.62 -4.55 -8.83
C PRO A 167 11.19 -3.99 -8.92
N GLY A 168 10.33 -4.57 -9.78
CA GLY A 168 8.92 -4.21 -9.85
C GLY A 168 8.16 -4.60 -8.58
N TYR A 169 8.35 -5.84 -8.11
CA TYR A 169 7.68 -6.32 -6.90
C TYR A 169 8.30 -5.79 -5.60
N HIS A 170 9.53 -5.28 -5.63
CA HIS A 170 10.13 -4.59 -4.48
C HIS A 170 9.24 -3.47 -3.97
N ILE A 171 8.72 -2.62 -4.86
CA ILE A 171 7.81 -1.52 -4.49
C ILE A 171 6.53 -2.09 -3.89
N GLU A 172 5.96 -3.13 -4.50
CA GLU A 172 4.71 -3.75 -4.04
C GLU A 172 4.86 -4.46 -2.68
N HIS A 173 6.07 -4.82 -2.27
CA HIS A 173 6.35 -5.28 -0.90
C HIS A 173 6.68 -4.14 0.07
N MET A 174 7.48 -3.17 -0.36
CA MET A 174 7.94 -2.09 0.49
C MET A 174 6.78 -1.15 0.86
N MET A 175 5.86 -0.87 -0.05
CA MET A 175 4.70 -0.01 0.23
C MET A 175 3.83 -0.49 1.40
N PRO A 176 3.34 -1.76 1.44
CA PRO A 176 2.60 -2.25 2.60
C PRO A 176 3.44 -2.28 3.88
N LEU A 177 4.74 -2.57 3.80
CA LEU A 177 5.63 -2.53 4.96
C LEU A 177 5.83 -1.11 5.49
N ILE A 178 6.02 -0.11 4.63
CA ILE A 178 6.09 1.31 5.02
C ILE A 178 4.78 1.72 5.70
N GLY A 179 3.63 1.36 5.12
CA GLY A 179 2.33 1.62 5.73
C GLY A 179 2.17 1.00 7.12
N LEU A 180 2.62 -0.24 7.31
CA LEU A 180 2.65 -0.87 8.63
C LEU A 180 3.59 -0.13 9.58
N TYR A 181 4.79 0.23 9.13
CA TYR A 181 5.76 0.97 9.95
C TYR A 181 5.17 2.29 10.47
N GLU A 182 4.49 3.04 9.59
CA GLU A 182 3.92 4.34 9.92
C GLU A 182 2.66 4.25 10.79
N HIS A 183 1.82 3.22 10.59
CA HIS A 183 0.44 3.26 11.10
C HIS A 183 0.03 2.11 12.02
N THR A 184 0.81 1.03 12.15
CA THR A 184 0.44 -0.05 13.08
C THR A 184 0.50 0.43 14.53
N THR A 185 -0.39 -0.09 15.36
CA THR A 185 -0.39 0.09 16.82
C THR A 185 0.46 -0.94 17.56
N ASP A 186 0.93 -2.00 16.88
CA ASP A 186 1.80 -3.04 17.45
C ASP A 186 3.29 -2.65 17.32
N GLU A 187 3.90 -2.23 18.43
CA GLU A 187 5.32 -1.85 18.52
C GLU A 187 6.29 -2.98 18.12
N PHE A 188 5.94 -4.23 18.45
CA PHE A 188 6.79 -5.37 18.11
C PHE A 188 6.78 -5.61 16.60
N LEU A 189 5.59 -5.59 15.99
CA LEU A 189 5.44 -5.67 14.54
C LEU A 189 6.17 -4.52 13.86
N ARG A 190 5.99 -3.27 14.32
CA ARG A 190 6.68 -2.09 13.77
C ARG A 190 8.19 -2.27 13.75
N THR A 191 8.77 -2.77 14.84
CA THR A 191 10.21 -3.04 14.95
C THR A 191 10.66 -4.13 13.95
N GLN A 192 9.88 -5.20 13.76
CA GLN A 192 10.23 -6.22 12.76
C GLN A 192 10.12 -5.70 11.33
N VAL A 193 9.11 -4.86 11.07
CA VAL A 193 8.89 -4.20 9.78
C VAL A 193 10.05 -3.27 9.43
N GLU A 194 10.51 -2.44 10.37
CA GLU A 194 11.69 -1.57 10.18
C GLU A 194 12.94 -2.38 9.79
N ARG A 195 13.17 -3.51 10.45
CA ARG A 195 14.31 -4.39 10.17
C ARG A 195 14.24 -4.99 8.77
N VAL A 196 13.08 -5.50 8.35
CA VAL A 196 12.95 -6.08 7.01
C VAL A 196 13.00 -5.00 5.92
N LEU A 197 12.50 -3.79 6.18
CA LEU A 197 12.64 -2.65 5.27
C LEU A 197 14.12 -2.30 5.10
N THR A 198 14.87 -2.24 6.20
CA THR A 198 16.32 -2.03 6.17
C THR A 198 17.03 -3.10 5.36
N LEU A 199 16.67 -4.38 5.56
CA LEU A 199 17.22 -5.50 4.79
C LEU A 199 16.92 -5.34 3.30
N LYS A 200 15.68 -5.05 2.92
CA LYS A 200 15.26 -4.87 1.51
C LYS A 200 15.97 -3.70 0.83
N VAL A 201 16.15 -2.58 1.53
CA VAL A 201 16.89 -1.42 0.99
C VAL A 201 18.37 -1.77 0.81
N ALA A 202 18.96 -2.51 1.75
CA ALA A 202 20.34 -2.96 1.64
C ALA A 202 20.54 -3.95 0.47
N ASP A 203 19.58 -4.87 0.28
CA ASP A 203 19.54 -5.83 -0.83
C ASP A 203 19.49 -5.10 -2.18
N MET A 204 18.56 -4.15 -2.32
CA MET A 204 18.48 -3.26 -3.48
C MET A 204 19.78 -2.51 -3.74
N ALA A 205 20.41 -1.95 -2.71
CA ALA A 205 21.63 -1.17 -2.86
C ALA A 205 22.82 -2.02 -3.33
N LEU A 206 22.87 -3.30 -2.94
CA LEU A 206 23.91 -4.23 -3.39
C LEU A 206 23.79 -4.52 -4.88
N GLU A 207 22.56 -4.62 -5.38
CA GLU A 207 22.27 -4.96 -6.77
C GLU A 207 22.15 -3.72 -7.69
N PHE A 208 22.33 -2.51 -7.15
CA PHE A 208 22.23 -1.27 -7.91
C PHE A 208 23.59 -0.82 -8.47
N PHE A 209 23.73 -0.77 -9.78
CA PHE A 209 24.93 -0.30 -10.46
C PHE A 209 24.62 0.79 -11.49
N LYS A 210 25.20 1.97 -11.29
CA LYS A 210 25.13 3.12 -12.21
C LYS A 210 23.72 3.50 -12.68
N GLY A 211 22.73 3.43 -11.80
CA GLY A 211 21.36 3.82 -12.14
C GLY A 211 20.45 2.67 -12.56
N SER A 212 20.96 1.43 -12.59
CA SER A 212 20.18 0.25 -12.98
C SER A 212 20.37 -0.91 -12.01
N TRP A 213 19.39 -1.79 -11.94
CA TRP A 213 19.46 -3.05 -11.19
C TRP A 213 20.26 -4.07 -12.02
N ALA A 214 21.45 -4.42 -11.54
CA ALA A 214 22.42 -5.25 -12.26
C ALA A 214 22.51 -6.70 -11.72
N GLY A 215 21.72 -7.01 -10.70
CA GLY A 215 21.67 -8.31 -10.02
C GLY A 215 20.96 -9.44 -10.75
N SER A 216 20.87 -10.58 -10.06
CA SER A 216 20.10 -11.74 -10.53
C SER A 216 18.61 -11.56 -10.20
N HIS A 217 17.86 -10.92 -11.08
CA HIS A 217 16.42 -10.67 -10.91
C HIS A 217 15.59 -11.20 -12.08
N SER A 218 14.26 -11.19 -11.91
CA SER A 218 13.30 -11.47 -12.97
C SER A 218 12.00 -10.68 -12.78
N ARG A 219 11.04 -10.89 -13.69
CA ARG A 219 9.70 -10.26 -13.67
C ARG A 219 9.72 -8.73 -13.72
N GLU A 220 10.65 -8.16 -14.47
CA GLU A 220 10.58 -6.74 -14.81
C GLU A 220 9.46 -6.51 -15.83
N GLY A 221 8.51 -5.63 -15.52
CA GLY A 221 7.39 -5.30 -16.41
C GLY A 221 7.80 -4.60 -17.72
N TYR A 222 9.09 -4.25 -17.87
CA TYR A 222 9.64 -3.63 -19.06
C TYR A 222 10.02 -4.69 -20.09
N ARG A 223 9.32 -4.68 -21.23
CA ARG A 223 9.64 -5.52 -22.40
C ARG A 223 10.78 -4.99 -23.26
N GLU A 224 11.37 -3.86 -22.87
CA GLU A 224 12.52 -3.29 -23.57
C GLU A 224 13.76 -3.64 -22.76
N ASN A 225 14.48 -4.65 -23.23
CA ASN A 225 15.80 -4.92 -22.70
C ASN A 225 16.70 -3.71 -22.99
N THR A 226 17.05 -2.94 -21.97
CA THR A 226 18.11 -1.94 -22.08
C THR A 226 19.45 -2.63 -21.83
N TRP A 227 19.99 -3.27 -22.87
CA TRP A 227 21.44 -3.52 -22.98
C TRP A 227 22.07 -2.52 -23.94
#